data_AF-A0A1S3L252-F1
#
_entry.id   AF-A0A1S3L252-F1
#
_cell.length_a   1.000
_cell.length_b   1.000
_cell.length_c   1.000
_cell.angle_alpha   90.00
_cell.angle_beta   90.00
_cell.angle_gamma   90.00
#
_symmetry.space_group_name_H-M   'P 1'
#
loop_
_entity.id
_entity.type
_entity.pdbx_description
1 polymer ?
#
loop_
_entity_poly.entity_id
_entity_poly.type
_entity_poly.pdbx_seq_one_letter_code
_entity_poly.pdbx_strand_id
1 'polypeptide(L)'
;MELCRPPLGFLDPSCLPSLRDDVDDLEDLGFPPPPSPFFSAILAAFQPTVCDDAEEAWRCHINQLVTDSDGSCAVYTFHVFSSLFQNIQTKFCSLTSDAAGYLGDGLRGIGSKFVRSSDMLTTCSDCPTLYVDADTIISYGLLEKMKFSVLELQEYLDTYNNREEAAVSWLRNCKDTFPRCPGDGVITCQPGDSEEKQMESLAQLELCQRLYKLHFQLLLLFQSYCKLIGQVHAVSAVPELLNMSRELSDLKTSLRAAEAAVASNLEHTHMAHTQTQASAALPSFSSSEAAVQAILECLNNQEFSKAIRYIHECRRLWPNGVFGGGSESEVQTLLNVYFRHQTLGQTGTIALVGSRQDLSLICSKLLELNGEIRDMIRRAQGYRVVNTYLPDSSASGTSL
;
A
#
# COMPACT_ATOMS: atom_id res chain seq x y z
N MET A 1 75.27 -44.18 -45.04
CA MET A 1 73.94 -44.69 -45.45
C MET A 1 73.31 -43.56 -46.26
N GLU A 2 73.38 -43.57 -47.60
CA GLU A 2 72.44 -44.27 -48.51
C GLU A 2 70.97 -43.99 -48.19
N LEU A 3 70.02 -43.74 -49.10
CA LEU A 3 69.95 -43.28 -50.49
C LEU A 3 68.41 -43.11 -50.78
N CYS A 4 68.03 -42.12 -51.60
CA CYS A 4 66.85 -42.08 -52.52
C CYS A 4 65.34 -42.14 -52.06
N ARG A 5 64.54 -41.31 -52.77
CA ARG A 5 63.06 -41.04 -52.83
C ARG A 5 62.18 -42.20 -53.44
N PRO A 6 60.85 -42.05 -53.71
CA PRO A 6 59.61 -41.66 -52.97
C PRO A 6 58.48 -42.74 -53.20
N PRO A 7 57.13 -42.55 -52.97
CA PRO A 7 56.24 -41.78 -53.88
C PRO A 7 54.97 -41.13 -53.26
N LEU A 8 54.30 -40.31 -54.07
CA LEU A 8 52.91 -39.83 -53.94
C LEU A 8 51.90 -40.98 -54.01
N GLY A 9 50.84 -40.91 -53.20
CA GLY A 9 49.64 -41.73 -53.32
C GLY A 9 48.43 -40.98 -52.78
N PHE A 10 47.55 -40.58 -53.69
CA PHE A 10 46.24 -39.98 -53.43
C PHE A 10 45.40 -40.88 -52.52
N LEU A 11 44.81 -40.31 -51.47
CA LEU A 11 43.63 -40.88 -50.81
C LEU A 11 42.52 -39.82 -50.77
N ASP A 12 41.35 -40.29 -51.15
CA ASP A 12 40.14 -39.61 -51.58
C ASP A 12 39.47 -38.77 -50.45
N PRO A 13 38.98 -37.54 -50.69
CA PRO A 13 38.27 -36.74 -49.68
C PRO A 13 36.89 -37.30 -49.28
N SER A 14 36.44 -38.41 -49.87
CA SER A 14 35.09 -38.97 -49.74
C SER A 14 34.80 -39.71 -48.42
N CYS A 15 35.74 -39.80 -47.47
CA CYS A 15 35.61 -40.62 -46.26
C CYS A 15 35.64 -39.85 -44.93
N LEU A 16 35.34 -38.54 -44.93
CA LEU A 16 35.07 -37.81 -43.69
C LEU A 16 33.56 -37.81 -43.41
N PRO A 17 33.08 -38.35 -42.27
CA PRO A 17 31.69 -38.16 -41.86
C PRO A 17 31.44 -36.64 -41.72
N SER A 18 30.43 -36.16 -42.44
CA SER A 18 29.92 -34.80 -42.32
C SER A 18 29.41 -34.58 -40.88
N LEU A 19 30.17 -33.82 -40.07
CA LEU A 19 29.66 -33.22 -38.83
C LEU A 19 28.83 -31.98 -39.15
N ARG A 20 27.77 -32.18 -39.93
CA ARG A 20 26.69 -31.22 -40.16
C ARG A 20 25.43 -32.08 -40.23
N ASP A 21 24.72 -32.12 -39.11
CA ASP A 21 23.26 -32.28 -38.96
C ASP A 21 22.87 -32.77 -37.55
N ASP A 22 23.45 -32.20 -36.49
CA ASP A 22 23.02 -32.46 -35.08
C ASP A 22 22.55 -31.16 -34.40
N VAL A 23 21.85 -30.28 -35.13
CA VAL A 23 21.22 -29.07 -34.56
C VAL A 23 19.69 -29.02 -34.73
N ASP A 24 19.08 -29.98 -35.41
CA ASP A 24 17.61 -30.04 -35.57
C ASP A 24 16.91 -31.00 -34.57
N ASP A 25 17.64 -31.78 -33.78
CA ASP A 25 17.04 -32.75 -32.83
C ASP A 25 16.73 -32.18 -31.43
N LEU A 26 16.87 -30.86 -31.24
CA LEU A 26 16.49 -30.21 -29.96
C LEU A 26 15.02 -29.75 -29.92
N GLU A 27 14.32 -29.72 -31.06
CA GLU A 27 12.91 -29.32 -31.15
C GLU A 27 11.94 -30.44 -30.72
N ASP A 28 12.39 -31.71 -30.67
CA ASP A 28 11.56 -32.87 -30.31
C ASP A 28 11.58 -33.21 -28.81
N LEU A 29 12.17 -32.35 -27.96
CA LEU A 29 12.25 -32.56 -26.51
C LEU A 29 10.96 -32.18 -25.74
N GLY A 30 9.87 -31.88 -26.45
CA GLY A 30 8.55 -31.64 -25.83
C GLY A 30 8.53 -30.47 -24.83
N PHE A 31 9.50 -29.55 -24.91
CA PHE A 31 9.47 -28.34 -24.10
C PHE A 31 8.29 -27.47 -24.54
N PRO A 32 7.51 -26.93 -23.60
CA PRO A 32 6.44 -26.01 -23.95
C PRO A 32 7.04 -24.81 -24.72
N PRO A 33 6.31 -24.26 -25.71
CA PRO A 33 6.78 -23.10 -26.46
C PRO A 33 7.10 -21.94 -25.49
N PRO A 34 8.11 -21.12 -25.79
CA PRO A 34 8.42 -19.97 -24.96
C PRO A 34 7.20 -19.03 -24.84
N PRO A 35 7.03 -18.35 -23.69
CA PRO A 35 5.91 -17.44 -23.49
C PRO A 35 5.93 -16.31 -24.53
N SER A 36 4.76 -15.78 -24.91
CA SER A 36 4.73 -14.62 -25.82
C SER A 36 5.48 -13.42 -25.24
N PRO A 37 5.94 -12.46 -26.07
CA PRO A 37 6.59 -11.24 -25.58
C PRO A 37 5.72 -10.47 -24.58
N PHE A 38 4.41 -10.46 -24.82
CA PHE A 38 3.43 -9.87 -23.92
C PHE A 38 3.40 -10.60 -22.56
N PHE A 39 3.25 -11.92 -22.59
CA PHE A 39 3.17 -12.72 -21.37
C PHE A 39 4.50 -12.70 -20.60
N SER A 40 5.63 -12.63 -21.30
CA SER A 40 6.96 -12.41 -20.73
C SER A 40 7.08 -11.06 -20.03
N ALA A 41 6.56 -9.99 -20.65
CA ALA A 41 6.53 -8.66 -20.04
C ALA A 41 5.65 -8.62 -18.79
N ILE A 42 4.57 -9.41 -18.78
CA ILE A 42 3.73 -9.64 -17.60
C ILE A 42 4.45 -10.50 -16.55
N LEU A 43 5.18 -11.56 -16.91
CA LEU A 43 5.93 -12.33 -15.92
C LEU A 43 7.04 -11.51 -15.25
N ALA A 44 7.72 -10.64 -16.01
CA ALA A 44 8.68 -9.68 -15.47
C ALA A 44 8.00 -8.57 -14.66
N ALA A 45 6.72 -8.29 -14.95
CA ALA A 45 5.89 -7.29 -14.28
C ALA A 45 5.45 -7.68 -12.87
N PHE A 46 5.13 -8.95 -12.70
CA PHE A 46 4.47 -9.45 -11.51
C PHE A 46 5.45 -10.38 -10.81
N GLN A 47 6.66 -9.87 -10.55
CA GLN A 47 7.55 -10.55 -9.63
C GLN A 47 6.86 -10.57 -8.27
N PRO A 48 6.54 -11.76 -7.73
CA PRO A 48 5.80 -11.84 -6.49
C PRO A 48 6.63 -11.22 -5.38
N THR A 49 6.11 -10.15 -4.77
CA THR A 49 6.46 -9.85 -3.39
C THR A 49 5.97 -11.03 -2.56
N VAL A 50 6.87 -11.95 -2.20
CA VAL A 50 6.58 -13.18 -1.42
C VAL A 50 6.15 -12.86 0.02
N CYS A 51 5.84 -11.59 0.32
CA CYS A 51 5.58 -11.11 1.65
C CYS A 51 4.17 -10.55 1.74
N ASP A 52 3.33 -11.21 2.54
CA ASP A 52 2.02 -10.72 2.96
C ASP A 52 2.12 -9.50 3.91
N ASP A 53 3.33 -9.15 4.36
CA ASP A 53 3.58 -7.97 5.20
C ASP A 53 3.96 -6.76 4.35
N ALA A 54 3.10 -5.74 4.36
CA ALA A 54 3.27 -4.51 3.60
C ALA A 54 4.51 -3.69 4.06
N GLU A 55 4.91 -3.77 5.33
CA GLU A 55 6.11 -3.07 5.83
C GLU A 55 7.39 -3.72 5.31
N GLU A 56 7.41 -5.06 5.29
CA GLU A 56 8.52 -5.84 4.75
C GLU A 56 8.63 -5.69 3.22
N ALA A 57 7.49 -5.69 2.52
CA ALA A 57 7.44 -5.42 1.08
C ALA A 57 8.04 -4.04 0.74
N TRP A 58 7.69 -3.01 1.52
CA TRP A 58 8.26 -1.67 1.37
C TRP A 58 9.77 -1.64 1.64
N ARG A 59 10.24 -2.32 2.70
CA ARG A 59 11.68 -2.42 3.01
C ARG A 59 12.46 -3.12 1.90
N CYS A 60 11.91 -4.20 1.34
CA CYS A 60 12.50 -4.89 0.19
C CYS A 60 12.54 -3.98 -1.05
N HIS A 61 11.44 -3.27 -1.32
CA HIS A 61 11.34 -2.32 -2.43
C HIS A 61 12.41 -1.24 -2.37
N ILE A 62 12.63 -0.62 -1.20
CA ILE A 62 13.68 0.41 -1.04
C ILE A 62 15.06 -0.13 -1.38
N ASN A 63 15.40 -1.31 -0.86
CA ASN A 63 16.72 -1.91 -1.10
C ASN A 63 16.98 -2.15 -2.60
N GLN A 64 15.94 -2.59 -3.32
CA GLN A 64 16.02 -2.78 -4.77
C GLN A 64 16.05 -1.44 -5.53
N LEU A 65 15.19 -0.51 -5.14
CA LEU A 65 15.02 0.79 -5.80
C LEU A 65 16.30 1.63 -5.75
N VAL A 66 17.04 1.61 -4.64
CA VAL A 66 18.29 2.37 -4.51
C VAL A 66 19.34 1.91 -5.53
N THR A 67 19.36 0.62 -5.85
CA THR A 67 20.25 0.03 -6.86
C THR A 67 19.66 -0.02 -8.27
N ASP A 68 18.40 0.41 -8.44
CA ASP A 68 17.70 0.39 -9.73
C ASP A 68 18.40 1.29 -10.74
N SER A 69 18.58 0.81 -11.97
CA SER A 69 19.26 1.52 -13.04
C SER A 69 18.45 1.60 -14.33
N ASP A 70 17.42 0.77 -14.47
CA ASP A 70 16.59 0.65 -15.66
C ASP A 70 15.12 0.98 -15.40
N GLY A 71 14.75 1.28 -14.15
CA GLY A 71 13.38 1.64 -13.75
C GLY A 71 12.49 0.43 -13.52
N SER A 72 13.02 -0.79 -13.64
CA SER A 72 12.27 -2.04 -13.48
C SER A 72 11.70 -2.21 -12.08
N CYS A 73 12.36 -1.68 -11.05
CA CYS A 73 11.84 -1.63 -9.68
C CYS A 73 10.92 -0.41 -9.49
N ALA A 74 11.32 0.75 -10.01
CA ALA A 74 10.63 2.02 -9.82
C ALA A 74 9.15 2.01 -10.20
N VAL A 75 8.77 1.27 -11.26
CA VAL A 75 7.37 1.13 -11.71
C VAL A 75 6.40 0.61 -10.63
N TYR A 76 6.89 -0.08 -9.58
CA TYR A 76 6.06 -0.62 -8.49
C TYR A 76 5.91 0.32 -7.30
N THR A 77 6.72 1.38 -7.21
CA THR A 77 6.86 2.23 -6.02
C THR A 77 5.53 2.72 -5.47
N PHE A 78 4.66 3.22 -6.34
CA PHE A 78 3.37 3.79 -5.95
C PHE A 78 2.41 2.73 -5.43
N HIS A 79 2.44 1.53 -6.01
CA HIS A 79 1.63 0.40 -5.57
C HIS A 79 2.08 -0.09 -4.19
N VAL A 80 3.38 -0.36 -4.01
CA VAL A 80 3.93 -0.82 -2.74
C VAL A 80 3.67 0.19 -1.62
N PHE A 81 3.87 1.49 -1.89
CA PHE A 81 3.55 2.54 -0.93
C PHE A 81 2.05 2.61 -0.62
N SER A 82 1.18 2.48 -1.62
CA SER A 82 -0.28 2.52 -1.40
C SER A 82 -0.71 1.40 -0.45
N SER A 83 -0.20 0.18 -0.63
CA SER A 83 -0.49 -0.96 0.25
C SER A 83 0.05 -0.72 1.67
N LEU A 84 1.28 -0.22 1.81
CA LEU A 84 1.85 0.17 3.09
C LEU A 84 1.00 1.24 3.79
N PHE A 85 0.61 2.29 3.08
CA PHE A 85 -0.12 3.41 3.66
C PHE A 85 -1.52 2.98 4.14
N GLN A 86 -2.20 2.09 3.42
CA GLN A 86 -3.46 1.50 3.86
C GLN A 86 -3.31 0.68 5.15
N ASN A 87 -2.23 -0.09 5.29
CA ASN A 87 -1.91 -0.81 6.51
C ASN A 87 -1.67 0.15 7.69
N ILE A 88 -0.85 1.19 7.48
CA ILE A 88 -0.58 2.24 8.47
C ILE A 88 -1.88 2.93 8.90
N GLN A 89 -2.73 3.33 7.95
CA GLN A 89 -4.01 3.97 8.25
C GLN A 89 -4.91 3.09 9.11
N THR A 90 -4.97 1.79 8.83
CA THR A 90 -5.78 0.84 9.61
C THR A 90 -5.31 0.77 11.07
N LYS A 91 -4.00 0.58 11.28
CA LYS A 91 -3.39 0.56 12.62
C LYS A 91 -3.57 1.89 13.35
N PHE A 92 -3.32 3.00 12.64
CA PHE A 92 -3.48 4.36 13.15
C PHE A 92 -4.90 4.68 13.60
N CYS A 93 -5.92 4.30 12.82
CA CYS A 93 -7.32 4.51 13.15
C CYS A 93 -7.74 3.71 14.39
N SER A 94 -7.29 2.45 14.48
CA SER A 94 -7.53 1.59 15.63
C SER A 94 -6.93 2.19 16.90
N LEU A 95 -5.64 2.53 16.87
CA LEU A 95 -4.94 3.15 18.00
C LEU A 95 -5.58 4.48 18.43
N THR A 96 -5.93 5.32 17.45
CA THR A 96 -6.53 6.63 17.72
C THR A 96 -7.91 6.49 18.36
N SER A 97 -8.73 5.56 17.87
CA SER A 97 -10.06 5.28 18.42
C SER A 97 -9.97 4.71 19.83
N ASP A 98 -9.04 3.79 20.07
CA ASP A 98 -8.81 3.19 21.39
C ASP A 98 -8.32 4.23 22.41
N ALA A 99 -7.37 5.07 22.00
CA ALA A 99 -6.89 6.15 22.85
C ALA A 99 -7.97 7.21 23.12
N ALA A 100 -8.77 7.57 22.12
CA ALA A 100 -9.89 8.49 22.30
C ALA A 100 -10.97 7.91 23.23
N GLY A 101 -11.29 6.61 23.11
CA GLY A 101 -12.18 5.90 24.01
C GLY A 101 -11.66 5.89 25.46
N TYR A 102 -10.36 5.66 25.64
CA TYR A 102 -9.71 5.78 26.95
C TYR A 102 -9.76 7.21 27.50
N LEU A 103 -9.59 8.24 26.68
CA LEU A 103 -9.67 9.64 27.12
C LEU A 103 -11.11 10.04 27.51
N GLY A 104 -12.14 9.54 26.81
CA GLY A 104 -13.54 9.94 27.01
C GLY A 104 -13.73 11.46 26.94
N ASP A 105 -14.52 12.02 27.87
CA ASP A 105 -14.73 13.48 27.99
C ASP A 105 -13.57 14.23 28.67
N GLY A 106 -12.52 13.51 29.07
CA GLY A 106 -11.31 14.06 29.67
C GLY A 106 -10.66 15.13 28.79
N LEU A 107 -9.96 16.07 29.43
CA LEU A 107 -9.20 17.13 28.73
C LEU A 107 -10.06 17.94 27.74
N ARG A 108 -11.33 18.20 28.10
CA ARG A 108 -12.31 18.94 27.28
C ARG A 108 -12.63 18.23 25.96
N GLY A 109 -12.75 16.91 25.98
CA GLY A 109 -13.14 16.11 24.82
C GLY A 109 -12.12 16.11 23.68
N ILE A 110 -10.82 16.28 23.98
CA ILE A 110 -9.75 16.30 22.97
C ILE A 110 -9.70 15.02 22.13
N GLY A 111 -10.13 13.88 22.67
CA GLY A 111 -10.24 12.61 21.95
C GLY A 111 -11.07 12.73 20.66
N SER A 112 -12.17 13.50 20.69
CA SER A 112 -13.02 13.71 19.52
C SER A 112 -12.30 14.43 18.36
N LYS A 113 -11.32 15.29 18.67
CA LYS A 113 -10.50 15.97 17.66
C LYS A 113 -9.50 15.03 17.00
N PHE A 114 -8.92 14.10 17.77
CA PHE A 114 -8.08 13.04 17.22
C PHE A 114 -8.87 12.13 16.28
N VAL A 115 -10.05 11.66 16.70
CA VAL A 115 -10.94 10.84 15.85
C VAL A 115 -11.27 11.58 14.55
N ARG A 116 -11.69 12.84 14.62
CA ARG A 116 -11.96 13.65 13.42
C ARG A 116 -10.74 13.79 12.49
N SER A 117 -9.55 13.94 13.05
CA SER A 117 -8.31 13.98 12.26
C SER A 117 -8.02 12.62 11.61
N SER A 118 -8.33 11.53 12.29
CA SER A 118 -8.19 10.16 11.79
C SER A 118 -9.17 9.88 10.64
N ASP A 119 -10.44 10.23 10.81
CA ASP A 119 -11.48 10.10 9.77
C ASP A 119 -11.15 10.88 8.51
N MET A 120 -10.51 12.04 8.65
CA MET A 120 -10.10 12.82 7.47
C MET A 120 -8.87 12.23 6.78
N LEU A 121 -8.02 11.48 7.48
CA LEU A 121 -6.94 10.73 6.86
C LEU A 121 -7.49 9.54 6.06
N THR A 122 -8.53 8.85 6.54
CA THR A 122 -9.10 7.69 5.83
C THR A 122 -9.73 8.05 4.49
N THR A 123 -10.14 9.31 4.27
CA THR A 123 -10.60 9.77 2.95
C THR A 123 -9.49 9.75 1.89
N CYS A 124 -8.22 9.63 2.30
CA CYS A 124 -7.06 9.52 1.44
C CYS A 124 -6.61 8.08 1.18
N SER A 125 -7.36 7.07 1.63
CA SER A 125 -6.99 5.64 1.49
C SER A 125 -6.86 5.18 0.03
N ASP A 126 -7.51 5.86 -0.91
CA ASP A 126 -7.30 5.69 -2.35
C ASP A 126 -6.25 6.68 -2.88
N CYS A 127 -5.02 6.53 -2.39
CA CYS A 127 -3.86 7.29 -2.82
C CYS A 127 -3.70 7.24 -4.37
N PRO A 128 -3.31 8.35 -5.03
CA PRO A 128 -3.05 8.32 -6.46
C PRO A 128 -1.88 7.40 -6.83
N THR A 129 -2.14 6.36 -7.59
CA THR A 129 -1.13 5.38 -8.03
C THR A 129 -0.74 5.65 -9.49
N LEU A 130 0.57 5.75 -9.74
CA LEU A 130 1.11 5.89 -11.09
C LEU A 130 1.27 4.52 -11.75
N TYR A 131 0.81 4.43 -12.99
CA TYR A 131 1.07 3.36 -13.94
C TYR A 131 1.90 3.95 -15.07
N VAL A 132 3.06 3.36 -15.32
CA VAL A 132 4.05 3.82 -16.29
C VAL A 132 4.98 2.67 -16.62
N ASP A 133 5.52 2.64 -17.83
CA ASP A 133 6.58 1.71 -18.21
C ASP A 133 7.97 2.21 -17.76
N ALA A 134 8.91 1.28 -17.60
CA ALA A 134 10.25 1.59 -17.12
C ALA A 134 11.00 2.56 -18.07
N ASP A 135 10.88 2.38 -19.39
CA ASP A 135 11.53 3.24 -20.37
C ASP A 135 11.05 4.69 -20.28
N THR A 136 9.77 4.92 -19.98
CA THR A 136 9.23 6.26 -19.72
C THR A 136 9.80 6.87 -18.44
N ILE A 137 9.94 6.11 -17.35
CA ILE A 137 10.59 6.61 -16.12
C ILE A 137 12.02 7.08 -16.43
N ILE A 138 12.77 6.30 -17.20
CA ILE A 138 14.16 6.60 -17.58
C ILE A 138 14.22 7.81 -18.53
N SER A 139 13.45 7.79 -19.60
CA SER A 139 13.49 8.79 -20.68
C SER A 139 13.19 10.20 -20.19
N TYR A 140 12.35 10.32 -19.16
CA TYR A 140 11.94 11.60 -18.58
C TYR A 140 12.71 11.96 -17.29
N GLY A 141 13.75 11.20 -16.94
CA GLY A 141 14.60 11.46 -15.77
C GLY A 141 13.85 11.43 -14.44
N LEU A 142 12.83 10.56 -14.34
CA LEU A 142 11.99 10.44 -13.15
C LEU A 142 12.63 9.52 -12.09
N LEU A 143 13.42 8.52 -12.50
CA LEU A 143 14.00 7.51 -11.61
C LEU A 143 14.72 8.11 -10.40
N GLU A 144 15.68 9.01 -10.64
CA GLU A 144 16.46 9.62 -9.56
C GLU A 144 15.59 10.47 -8.62
N LYS A 145 14.60 11.18 -9.16
CA LYS A 145 13.65 11.96 -8.34
C LYS A 145 12.80 11.04 -7.46
N MET A 146 12.38 9.90 -7.98
CA MET A 146 11.66 8.88 -7.21
C MET A 146 12.53 8.32 -6.09
N LYS A 147 13.79 7.96 -6.37
CA LYS A 147 14.73 7.44 -5.35
C LYS A 147 14.88 8.41 -4.17
N PHE A 148 15.15 9.69 -4.44
CA PHE A 148 15.27 10.69 -3.37
C PHE A 148 13.96 10.86 -2.58
N SER A 149 12.82 10.89 -3.27
CA SER A 149 11.52 11.04 -2.61
C SER A 149 11.15 9.83 -1.75
N VAL A 150 11.53 8.62 -2.19
CA VAL A 150 11.32 7.38 -1.44
C VAL A 150 12.19 7.32 -0.19
N LEU A 151 13.43 7.82 -0.25
CA LEU A 151 14.26 7.95 0.95
C LEU A 151 13.70 8.98 1.94
N GLU A 152 13.13 10.09 1.46
CA GLU A 152 12.40 11.04 2.32
C GLU A 152 11.17 10.38 2.98
N LEU A 153 10.40 9.59 2.20
CA LEU A 153 9.28 8.81 2.73
C LEU A 153 9.72 7.82 3.81
N GLN A 154 10.84 7.12 3.59
CA GLN A 154 11.38 6.17 4.56
C GLN A 154 11.73 6.84 5.89
N GLU A 155 12.38 8.01 5.87
CA GLU A 155 12.71 8.75 7.11
C GLU A 155 11.44 9.16 7.89
N TYR A 156 10.40 9.60 7.18
CA TYR A 156 9.13 9.93 7.83
C TYR A 156 8.45 8.68 8.42
N LEU A 157 8.55 7.54 7.74
CA LEU A 157 8.03 6.25 8.20
C LEU A 157 8.76 5.76 9.45
N ASP A 158 10.09 5.81 9.47
CA ASP A 158 10.88 5.39 10.63
C ASP A 158 10.56 6.22 11.87
N THR A 159 10.41 7.53 11.68
CA THR A 159 9.97 8.42 12.77
C THR A 159 8.52 8.13 13.19
N TYR A 160 7.65 7.74 12.26
CA TYR A 160 6.26 7.35 12.56
C TYR A 160 6.23 6.08 13.43
N ASN A 161 6.94 5.02 13.03
CA ASN A 161 6.98 3.74 13.74
C ASN A 161 7.46 3.92 15.19
N ASN A 162 8.54 4.67 15.39
CA ASN A 162 9.04 5.00 16.73
C ASN A 162 7.99 5.71 17.61
N ARG A 163 7.18 6.60 17.01
CA ARG A 163 6.12 7.32 17.73
C ARG A 163 4.90 6.45 17.99
N GLU A 164 4.57 5.56 17.07
CA GLU A 164 3.48 4.60 17.20
C GLU A 164 3.77 3.67 18.38
N GLU A 165 4.94 3.05 18.42
CA GLU A 165 5.38 2.19 19.53
C GLU A 165 5.31 2.92 20.88
N ALA A 166 5.80 4.16 20.92
CA ALA A 166 5.75 4.98 22.13
C ALA A 166 4.31 5.30 22.56
N ALA A 167 3.40 5.57 21.63
CA ALA A 167 2.00 5.86 21.92
C ALA A 167 1.24 4.60 22.38
N VAL A 168 1.44 3.46 21.70
CA VAL A 168 0.87 2.16 22.07
C VAL A 168 1.31 1.76 23.48
N SER A 169 2.61 1.80 23.73
CA SER A 169 3.17 1.44 25.04
C SER A 169 2.63 2.33 26.15
N TRP A 170 2.54 3.64 25.91
CA TRP A 170 2.01 4.58 26.89
C TRP A 170 0.51 4.40 27.14
N LEU A 171 -0.30 4.18 26.11
CA LEU A 171 -1.73 3.92 26.24
C LEU A 171 -1.98 2.68 27.10
N ARG A 172 -1.25 1.59 26.82
CA ARG A 172 -1.31 0.37 27.63
C ARG A 172 -0.97 0.65 29.10
N ASN A 173 0.16 1.32 29.35
CA ASN A 173 0.55 1.67 30.73
C ASN A 173 -0.50 2.54 31.44
N CYS A 174 -1.13 3.47 30.71
CA CYS A 174 -2.22 4.28 31.24
C CYS A 174 -3.41 3.42 31.67
N LYS A 175 -3.83 2.46 30.84
CA LYS A 175 -4.94 1.54 31.15
C LYS A 175 -4.62 0.60 32.32
N ASP A 176 -3.38 0.14 32.41
CA ASP A 176 -2.93 -0.74 33.49
C ASP A 176 -2.85 0.00 34.84
N THR A 177 -2.42 1.27 34.81
CA THR A 177 -2.25 2.09 36.02
C THR A 177 -3.56 2.76 36.46
N PHE A 178 -4.39 3.19 35.50
CA PHE A 178 -5.64 3.92 35.71
C PHE A 178 -6.79 3.25 34.93
N PRO A 179 -7.26 2.07 35.37
CA PRO A 179 -8.31 1.34 34.68
C PRO A 179 -9.64 2.10 34.73
N ARG A 180 -10.31 2.21 33.58
CA ARG A 180 -11.69 2.74 33.50
C ARG A 180 -12.65 1.69 34.08
N CYS A 181 -13.20 1.90 35.27
CA CYS A 181 -14.25 1.04 35.81
C CYS A 181 -15.51 1.12 34.94
N PRO A 182 -16.02 -0.01 34.39
CA PRO A 182 -17.28 -0.02 33.67
C PRO A 182 -18.41 -0.09 34.70
N GLY A 183 -19.06 1.04 34.96
CA GLY A 183 -20.26 1.08 35.80
C GLY A 183 -20.31 2.30 36.72
N ASP A 184 -20.99 3.34 36.25
CA ASP A 184 -21.71 4.23 37.15
C ASP A 184 -22.71 3.38 37.94
N GLY A 185 -22.58 3.34 39.27
CA GLY A 185 -23.60 2.74 40.12
C GLY A 185 -23.15 1.84 41.27
N VAL A 186 -22.01 2.06 41.93
CA VAL A 186 -21.93 1.91 43.39
C VAL A 186 -20.93 2.93 43.93
N ILE A 187 -21.45 3.97 44.57
CA ILE A 187 -20.69 4.85 45.45
C ILE A 187 -20.27 4.03 46.67
N THR A 188 -19.02 3.59 46.71
CA THR A 188 -18.31 3.41 47.98
C THR A 188 -17.17 4.41 48.01
N CYS A 189 -17.44 5.51 48.70
CA CYS A 189 -16.51 6.59 49.01
C CYS A 189 -15.17 6.04 49.51
N GLN A 190 -14.06 6.66 49.08
CA GLN A 190 -13.15 7.37 49.99
C GLN A 190 -12.41 8.48 49.24
N PRO A 191 -12.18 9.65 49.86
CA PRO A 191 -11.43 10.74 49.26
C PRO A 191 -9.91 10.50 49.35
N GLY A 192 -9.32 9.98 48.28
CA GLY A 192 -7.90 10.15 47.91
C GLY A 192 -7.70 11.33 46.93
N ASP A 193 -8.60 12.31 47.00
CA ASP A 193 -9.39 12.81 45.87
C ASP A 193 -8.75 13.89 44.95
N SER A 194 -7.44 14.16 45.05
CA SER A 194 -6.76 15.11 44.14
C SER A 194 -5.52 14.53 43.46
N GLU A 195 -4.64 13.84 44.18
CA GLU A 195 -3.32 13.48 43.65
C GLU A 195 -3.40 12.35 42.59
N GLU A 196 -4.20 11.31 42.84
CA GLU A 196 -4.40 10.21 41.87
C GLU A 196 -5.10 10.70 40.60
N LYS A 197 -6.16 11.53 40.75
CA LYS A 197 -6.82 12.21 39.63
C LYS A 197 -5.88 13.18 38.91
N GLN A 198 -4.99 13.84 39.63
CA GLN A 198 -3.96 14.71 39.04
C GLN A 198 -2.98 13.89 38.20
N MET A 199 -2.52 12.75 38.73
CA MET A 199 -1.60 11.81 38.08
C MET A 199 -2.22 11.16 36.85
N GLU A 200 -3.47 10.68 36.94
CA GLU A 200 -4.24 10.15 35.80
C GLU A 200 -4.31 11.19 34.69
N SER A 201 -4.68 12.43 35.01
CA SER A 201 -4.79 13.45 33.98
C SER A 201 -3.43 13.97 33.47
N LEU A 202 -2.32 13.81 34.22
CA LEU A 202 -0.97 14.00 33.68
C LEU A 202 -0.64 12.89 32.67
N ALA A 203 -0.98 11.64 32.98
CA ALA A 203 -0.78 10.50 32.09
C ALA A 203 -1.61 10.65 30.80
N GLN A 204 -2.88 11.06 30.91
CA GLN A 204 -3.75 11.38 29.77
C GLN A 204 -3.21 12.55 28.92
N LEU A 205 -2.66 13.59 29.56
CA LEU A 205 -2.09 14.73 28.85
C LEU A 205 -0.84 14.35 28.07
N GLU A 206 0.00 13.51 28.66
CA GLU A 206 1.17 12.96 27.99
C GLU A 206 0.78 11.99 26.86
N LEU A 207 -0.28 11.20 27.03
CA LEU A 207 -0.86 10.40 25.94
C LEU A 207 -1.30 11.31 24.79
N CYS A 208 -1.98 12.42 25.07
CA CYS A 208 -2.37 13.40 24.05
C CYS A 208 -1.16 13.99 23.32
N GLN A 209 -0.06 14.27 24.03
CA GLN A 209 1.18 14.76 23.40
C GLN A 209 1.78 13.73 22.44
N ARG A 210 1.81 12.46 22.82
CA ARG A 210 2.28 11.36 21.95
C ARG A 210 1.38 11.19 20.74
N LEU A 211 0.05 11.18 20.92
CA LEU A 211 -0.91 11.10 19.82
C LEU A 211 -0.79 12.30 18.86
N TYR A 212 -0.66 13.52 19.38
CA TYR A 212 -0.44 14.72 18.56
C TYR A 212 0.80 14.59 17.68
N LYS A 213 1.91 14.13 18.28
CA LYS A 213 3.18 13.90 17.59
C LYS A 213 3.07 12.80 16.53
N LEU A 214 2.28 11.76 16.80
CA LEU A 214 2.01 10.66 15.86
C LEU A 214 1.15 11.14 14.67
N HIS A 215 0.04 11.84 14.94
CA HIS A 215 -0.83 12.43 13.92
C HIS A 215 -0.06 13.39 13.00
N PHE A 216 0.77 14.25 13.59
CA PHE A 216 1.60 15.18 12.83
C PHE A 216 2.60 14.43 11.95
N GLN A 217 3.20 13.36 12.46
CA GLN A 217 4.16 12.56 11.70
C GLN A 217 3.52 11.85 10.51
N LEU A 218 2.32 11.28 10.68
CA LEU A 218 1.58 10.67 9.58
C LEU A 218 1.18 11.69 8.51
N LEU A 219 0.84 12.93 8.91
CA LEU A 219 0.62 14.03 7.99
C LEU A 219 1.89 14.35 7.17
N LEU A 220 3.08 14.38 7.78
CA LEU A 220 4.33 14.62 7.06
C LEU A 220 4.63 13.50 6.05
N LEU A 221 4.41 12.24 6.44
CA LEU A 221 4.55 11.09 5.53
C LEU A 221 3.62 11.25 4.32
N PHE A 222 2.35 11.58 4.56
CA PHE A 222 1.37 11.79 3.49
C PHE A 222 1.71 12.99 2.59
N GLN A 223 2.16 14.10 3.17
CA GLN A 223 2.61 15.27 2.41
C GLN A 223 3.81 14.95 1.52
N SER A 224 4.77 14.17 2.03
CA SER A 224 5.91 13.70 1.25
C SER A 224 5.47 12.87 0.04
N TYR A 225 4.48 12.00 0.23
CA TYR A 225 3.90 11.24 -0.86
C TYR A 225 3.20 12.14 -1.88
N CYS A 226 2.46 13.16 -1.43
CA CYS A 226 1.87 14.16 -2.30
C CYS A 226 2.92 14.93 -3.13
N LYS A 227 4.10 15.21 -2.56
CA LYS A 227 5.22 15.83 -3.31
C LYS A 227 5.71 14.90 -4.43
N LEU A 228 5.85 13.61 -4.14
CA LEU A 228 6.23 12.60 -5.15
C LEU A 228 5.20 12.56 -6.29
N ILE A 229 3.90 12.57 -5.98
CA ILE A 229 2.83 12.68 -6.98
C ILE A 229 2.92 13.98 -7.78
N GLY A 230 3.25 15.10 -7.13
CA GLY A 230 3.48 16.39 -7.79
C GLY A 230 4.61 16.34 -8.82
N GLN A 231 5.69 15.59 -8.56
CA GLN A 231 6.79 15.39 -9.52
C GLN A 231 6.32 14.63 -10.77
N VAL A 232 5.47 13.62 -10.59
CA VAL A 232 4.85 12.87 -11.69
C VAL A 232 3.92 13.76 -12.50
N HIS A 233 3.11 14.59 -11.84
CA HIS A 233 2.23 15.53 -12.53
C HIS A 233 3.00 16.50 -13.43
N ALA A 234 4.13 17.01 -12.98
CA ALA A 234 4.98 17.89 -13.78
C ALA A 234 5.48 17.21 -15.07
N VAL A 235 5.77 15.90 -15.01
CA VAL A 235 6.14 15.11 -16.19
C VAL A 235 4.91 14.82 -17.06
N SER A 236 3.75 14.53 -16.47
CA SER A 236 2.51 14.23 -17.18
C SER A 236 1.95 15.37 -18.05
N ALA A 237 2.44 16.60 -17.83
CA ALA A 237 2.07 17.78 -18.60
C ALA A 237 2.83 17.88 -19.94
N VAL A 238 3.79 16.97 -20.19
CA VAL A 238 4.56 16.92 -21.44
C VAL A 238 3.66 16.41 -22.58
N PRO A 239 3.48 17.17 -23.69
CA PRO A 239 2.54 16.83 -24.76
C PRO A 239 2.81 15.49 -25.47
N GLU A 240 4.06 15.03 -25.47
CA GLU A 240 4.48 13.77 -26.07
C GLU A 240 4.02 12.53 -25.29
N LEU A 241 3.52 12.70 -24.05
CA LEU A 241 3.01 11.59 -23.24
C LEU A 241 1.53 11.32 -23.51
N LEU A 242 1.20 10.06 -23.78
CA LEU A 242 -0.17 9.57 -23.80
C LEU A 242 -0.67 9.39 -22.37
N ASN A 243 -1.75 10.09 -22.03
CA ASN A 243 -2.35 10.05 -20.70
C ASN A 243 -3.62 9.18 -20.68
N MET A 244 -3.50 7.98 -20.11
CA MET A 244 -4.60 7.02 -19.95
C MET A 244 -5.29 7.10 -18.57
N SER A 245 -5.03 8.14 -17.78
CA SER A 245 -5.55 8.26 -16.41
C SER A 245 -7.07 8.18 -16.35
N ARG A 246 -7.78 8.77 -17.33
CA ARG A 246 -9.25 8.72 -17.38
C ARG A 246 -9.75 7.30 -17.64
N GLU A 247 -9.25 6.66 -18.69
CA GLU A 247 -9.65 5.31 -19.09
C GLU A 247 -9.41 4.32 -17.97
N LEU A 248 -8.23 4.37 -17.34
CA LEU A 248 -7.87 3.47 -16.25
C LEU A 248 -8.66 3.76 -14.96
N SER A 249 -9.04 5.02 -14.70
CA SER A 249 -9.92 5.39 -13.58
C SER A 249 -11.36 4.90 -13.79
N ASP A 250 -11.88 5.02 -15.01
CA ASP A 250 -13.23 4.54 -15.36
C ASP A 250 -13.29 3.00 -15.28
N LEU A 251 -12.22 2.33 -15.73
CA LEU A 251 -12.05 0.89 -15.57
C LEU A 251 -11.99 0.48 -14.10
N LYS A 252 -11.18 1.17 -13.27
CA LYS A 252 -11.09 0.91 -11.82
C LYS A 252 -12.45 1.01 -11.14
N THR A 253 -13.22 2.05 -11.47
CA THR A 253 -14.56 2.28 -10.93
C THR A 253 -15.51 1.14 -11.31
N SER A 254 -15.47 0.72 -12.57
CA SER A 254 -16.32 -0.38 -13.08
C SER A 254 -15.96 -1.73 -12.45
N LEU A 255 -14.66 -1.99 -12.27
CA LEU A 255 -14.15 -3.19 -11.61
C LEU A 255 -14.52 -3.23 -10.12
N ARG A 256 -14.43 -2.10 -9.39
CA ARG A 256 -14.87 -2.01 -7.99
C ARG A 256 -16.36 -2.29 -7.83
N ALA A 257 -17.20 -1.75 -8.73
CA ALA A 257 -18.63 -2.05 -8.72
C ALA A 257 -18.90 -3.54 -8.98
N ALA A 258 -18.16 -4.15 -9.92
CA ALA A 258 -18.26 -5.57 -10.22
C ALA A 258 -17.77 -6.47 -9.07
N GLU A 259 -16.68 -6.10 -8.40
CA GLU A 259 -16.14 -6.77 -7.20
C GLU A 259 -17.20 -6.81 -6.09
N ALA A 260 -17.81 -5.65 -5.77
CA ALA A 260 -18.89 -5.57 -4.79
C ALA A 260 -20.11 -6.44 -5.16
N ALA A 261 -20.50 -6.44 -6.44
CA ALA A 261 -21.61 -7.28 -6.93
C ALA A 261 -21.29 -8.78 -6.89
N VAL A 262 -20.03 -9.17 -7.12
CA VAL A 262 -19.59 -10.57 -7.00
C VAL A 262 -19.58 -11.00 -5.54
N ALA A 263 -19.07 -10.15 -4.62
CA ALA A 263 -19.08 -10.41 -3.19
C ALA A 263 -20.51 -10.60 -2.65
N SER A 264 -21.44 -9.72 -3.02
CA SER A 264 -22.85 -9.84 -2.58
C SER A 264 -23.50 -11.14 -3.08
N ASN A 265 -23.22 -11.56 -4.31
CA ASN A 265 -23.76 -12.80 -4.87
C ASN A 265 -23.23 -14.04 -4.14
N LEU A 266 -21.98 -14.02 -3.70
CA LEU A 266 -21.38 -15.11 -2.92
C LEU A 266 -22.05 -15.24 -1.55
N GLU A 267 -22.31 -14.13 -0.86
CA GLU A 267 -23.01 -14.10 0.43
C GLU A 267 -24.45 -14.62 0.32
N HIS A 268 -25.19 -14.22 -0.72
CA HIS A 268 -26.56 -14.68 -0.96
C HIS A 268 -26.60 -16.17 -1.31
N THR A 269 -25.61 -16.68 -2.06
CA THR A 269 -25.51 -18.11 -2.39
C THR A 269 -25.18 -18.95 -1.16
N HIS A 270 -24.35 -18.44 -0.25
CA HIS A 270 -24.01 -19.11 1.01
C HIS A 270 -25.20 -19.16 2.00
N MET A 271 -26.10 -18.17 1.94
CA MET A 271 -27.35 -18.13 2.72
C MET A 271 -28.49 -18.98 2.10
N ALA A 272 -28.46 -19.21 0.78
CA ALA A 272 -29.54 -19.86 0.01
C ALA A 272 -29.32 -21.37 -0.25
N HIS A 273 -28.54 -22.09 0.57
CA HIS A 273 -28.38 -23.53 0.42
C HIS A 273 -29.65 -24.32 0.79
N THR A 274 -30.58 -24.43 -0.16
CA THR A 274 -31.29 -25.66 -0.55
C THR A 274 -32.15 -25.39 -1.79
N GLN A 275 -31.53 -25.15 -2.95
CA GLN A 275 -32.01 -25.63 -4.27
C GLN A 275 -31.08 -25.18 -5.42
N THR A 276 -30.49 -26.18 -6.06
CA THR A 276 -30.38 -26.35 -7.52
C THR A 276 -29.80 -25.21 -8.38
N GLN A 277 -28.50 -25.36 -8.67
CA GLN A 277 -27.78 -25.01 -9.91
C GLN A 277 -27.86 -23.58 -10.47
N ALA A 278 -26.72 -22.88 -10.35
CA ALA A 278 -25.93 -22.40 -11.50
C ALA A 278 -24.51 -22.09 -11.00
N SER A 279 -23.71 -23.14 -10.70
CA SER A 279 -22.26 -22.95 -10.77
C SER A 279 -21.97 -22.59 -12.22
N ALA A 280 -21.81 -21.31 -12.52
CA ALA A 280 -21.19 -20.89 -13.76
C ALA A 280 -19.92 -21.75 -13.87
N ALA A 281 -19.85 -22.61 -14.89
CA ALA A 281 -18.77 -23.57 -15.03
C ALA A 281 -17.45 -22.79 -14.89
N LEU A 282 -16.69 -23.11 -13.83
CA LEU A 282 -15.41 -22.47 -13.60
C LEU A 282 -14.55 -22.73 -14.85
N PRO A 283 -13.96 -21.69 -15.46
CA PRO A 283 -13.14 -21.88 -16.64
C PRO A 283 -11.94 -22.77 -16.30
N SER A 284 -11.77 -23.86 -17.03
CA SER A 284 -10.52 -24.63 -17.01
C SER A 284 -9.60 -24.02 -18.06
N PHE A 285 -8.62 -23.24 -17.62
CA PHE A 285 -7.61 -22.67 -18.51
C PHE A 285 -6.50 -23.67 -18.79
N SER A 286 -6.01 -23.74 -20.03
CA SER A 286 -4.91 -24.62 -20.43
C SER A 286 -3.54 -24.14 -19.97
N SER A 287 -3.37 -22.83 -19.75
CA SER A 287 -2.15 -22.20 -19.24
C SER A 287 -2.47 -20.85 -18.57
N SER A 288 -1.51 -20.31 -17.82
CA SER A 288 -1.59 -18.97 -17.24
C SER A 288 -1.67 -17.88 -18.32
N GLU A 289 -0.98 -18.07 -19.45
CA GLU A 289 -1.07 -17.17 -20.60
C GLU A 289 -2.47 -17.15 -21.23
N ALA A 290 -3.08 -18.33 -21.42
CA ALA A 290 -4.46 -18.43 -21.91
C ALA A 290 -5.46 -17.75 -20.96
N ALA A 291 -5.23 -17.84 -19.65
CA ALA A 291 -6.03 -17.16 -18.65
C ALA A 291 -5.89 -15.63 -18.73
N VAL A 292 -4.67 -15.11 -18.89
CA VAL A 292 -4.44 -13.66 -19.10
C VAL A 292 -5.19 -13.18 -20.35
N GLN A 293 -5.13 -13.92 -21.46
CA GLN A 293 -5.83 -13.54 -22.68
C GLN A 293 -7.36 -13.51 -22.50
N ALA A 294 -7.91 -14.52 -21.81
CA ALA A 294 -9.34 -14.57 -21.52
C ALA A 294 -9.79 -13.42 -20.59
N ILE A 295 -8.95 -13.02 -19.64
CA ILE A 295 -9.19 -11.84 -18.78
C ILE A 295 -9.23 -10.58 -19.62
N LEU A 296 -8.25 -10.36 -20.50
CA LEU A 296 -8.20 -9.17 -21.37
C LEU A 296 -9.42 -9.08 -22.29
N GLU A 297 -9.87 -10.22 -22.84
CA GLU A 297 -11.09 -10.28 -23.63
C GLU A 297 -12.32 -9.87 -22.80
N CYS A 298 -12.43 -10.33 -21.55
CA CYS A 298 -13.49 -9.89 -20.64
C CYS A 298 -13.44 -8.38 -20.37
N LEU A 299 -12.24 -7.82 -20.15
CA LEU A 299 -12.07 -6.38 -19.91
C LEU A 299 -12.47 -5.55 -21.16
N ASN A 300 -12.07 -5.98 -22.35
CA ASN A 300 -12.42 -5.32 -23.61
C ASN A 300 -13.93 -5.40 -23.92
N ASN A 301 -14.58 -6.50 -23.56
CA ASN A 301 -16.02 -6.71 -23.73
C ASN A 301 -16.86 -6.14 -22.57
N GLN A 302 -16.24 -5.46 -21.60
CA GLN A 302 -16.88 -4.91 -20.41
C GLN A 302 -17.57 -5.97 -19.52
N GLU A 303 -17.13 -7.22 -19.59
CA GLU A 303 -17.59 -8.34 -18.75
C GLU A 303 -16.85 -8.34 -17.38
N PHE A 304 -16.90 -7.22 -16.64
CA PHE A 304 -16.08 -6.99 -15.45
C PHE A 304 -16.27 -8.04 -14.34
N SER A 305 -17.51 -8.46 -14.07
CA SER A 305 -17.78 -9.49 -13.06
C SER A 305 -17.18 -10.85 -13.42
N LYS A 306 -17.05 -11.15 -14.73
CA LYS A 306 -16.41 -12.36 -15.22
C LYS A 306 -14.90 -12.28 -15.05
N ALA A 307 -14.30 -11.13 -15.36
CA ALA A 307 -12.87 -10.89 -15.12
C ALA A 307 -12.49 -11.05 -13.63
N ILE A 308 -13.30 -10.52 -12.70
CA ILE A 308 -13.08 -10.70 -11.25
C ILE A 308 -13.12 -12.18 -10.86
N ARG A 309 -14.13 -12.93 -11.32
CA ARG A 309 -14.20 -14.38 -11.05
C ARG A 309 -13.03 -15.15 -11.64
N TYR A 310 -12.55 -14.76 -12.82
CA TYR A 310 -11.38 -15.37 -13.45
C TYR A 310 -10.14 -15.18 -12.58
N ILE A 311 -9.89 -13.97 -12.05
CA ILE A 311 -8.79 -13.74 -11.11
C ILE A 311 -8.90 -14.63 -9.87
N HIS A 312 -10.07 -14.75 -9.26
CA HIS A 312 -10.24 -15.65 -8.09
C HIS A 312 -9.83 -17.08 -8.41
N GLU A 313 -10.26 -17.62 -9.56
CA GLU A 313 -9.92 -18.98 -9.96
C GLU A 313 -8.44 -19.11 -10.34
N CYS A 314 -7.89 -18.13 -11.05
CA CYS A 314 -6.47 -18.10 -11.43
C CYS A 314 -5.54 -18.05 -10.21
N ARG A 315 -5.89 -17.32 -9.15
CA ARG A 315 -5.13 -17.30 -7.88
C ARG A 315 -5.15 -18.65 -7.17
N ARG A 316 -6.22 -19.45 -7.35
CA ARG A 316 -6.32 -20.81 -6.82
C ARG A 316 -5.47 -21.81 -7.61
N LEU A 317 -5.41 -21.64 -8.93
CA LEU A 317 -4.66 -22.52 -9.84
C LEU A 317 -3.16 -22.20 -9.85
N TRP A 318 -2.80 -20.92 -9.78
CA TRP A 318 -1.43 -20.41 -9.82
C TRP A 318 -1.19 -19.41 -8.68
N PRO A 319 -1.06 -19.89 -7.43
CA PRO A 319 -0.83 -19.03 -6.28
C PRO A 319 0.50 -18.29 -6.42
N ASN A 320 0.50 -17.00 -6.06
CA ASN A 320 1.68 -16.12 -6.14
C ASN A 320 2.30 -16.03 -7.55
N GLY A 321 1.52 -16.31 -8.59
CA GLY A 321 1.89 -16.10 -9.98
C GLY A 321 1.51 -14.70 -10.45
N VAL A 322 1.36 -14.57 -11.77
CA VAL A 322 0.96 -13.34 -12.49
C VAL A 322 -0.31 -12.67 -11.95
N PHE A 323 -1.17 -13.43 -11.27
CA PHE A 323 -2.47 -12.97 -10.79
C PHE A 323 -2.45 -12.43 -9.34
N GLY A 324 -1.27 -12.34 -8.74
CA GLY A 324 -1.08 -11.87 -7.37
C GLY A 324 -1.42 -12.89 -6.28
N GLY A 325 -1.10 -12.55 -5.03
CA GLY A 325 -1.48 -13.32 -3.85
C GLY A 325 -2.93 -13.07 -3.39
N GLY A 326 -3.40 -13.83 -2.39
CA GLY A 326 -4.74 -13.66 -1.82
C GLY A 326 -4.94 -12.37 -1.01
N SER A 327 -3.84 -11.70 -0.64
CA SER A 327 -3.82 -10.41 0.07
C SER A 327 -3.84 -9.21 -0.89
N GLU A 328 -3.59 -9.40 -2.19
CA GLU A 328 -3.58 -8.33 -3.18
C GLU A 328 -4.97 -8.03 -3.72
N SER A 329 -5.25 -6.76 -4.05
CA SER A 329 -6.53 -6.38 -4.65
C SER A 329 -6.68 -6.93 -6.07
N GLU A 330 -7.78 -7.64 -6.33
CA GLU A 330 -8.14 -8.16 -7.65
C GLU A 330 -8.24 -7.04 -8.69
N VAL A 331 -8.87 -5.93 -8.30
CA VAL A 331 -8.99 -4.73 -9.14
C VAL A 331 -7.61 -4.23 -9.54
N GLN A 332 -6.66 -4.15 -8.61
CA GLN A 332 -5.32 -3.67 -8.90
C GLN A 332 -4.58 -4.61 -9.86
N THR A 333 -4.67 -5.92 -9.65
CA THR A 333 -4.09 -6.92 -10.56
C THR A 333 -4.65 -6.75 -11.98
N LEU A 334 -5.98 -6.60 -12.13
CA LEU A 334 -6.63 -6.41 -13.42
C LEU A 334 -6.20 -5.12 -14.13
N LEU A 335 -6.08 -4.02 -13.38
CA LEU A 335 -5.59 -2.75 -13.93
C LEU A 335 -4.15 -2.86 -14.41
N ASN A 336 -3.29 -3.54 -13.66
CA ASN A 336 -1.90 -3.77 -14.06
C ASN A 336 -1.81 -4.62 -15.34
N VAL A 337 -2.60 -5.70 -15.44
CA VAL A 337 -2.66 -6.55 -16.65
C VAL A 337 -3.16 -5.75 -17.86
N TYR A 338 -4.23 -4.98 -17.69
CA TYR A 338 -4.79 -4.14 -18.75
C TYR A 338 -3.80 -3.07 -19.21
N PHE A 339 -3.26 -2.28 -18.28
CA PHE A 339 -2.34 -1.20 -18.63
C PHE A 339 -1.12 -1.73 -19.39
N ARG A 340 -0.50 -2.82 -18.92
CA ARG A 340 0.66 -3.41 -19.62
C ARG A 340 0.34 -3.95 -20.99
N HIS A 341 -0.85 -4.50 -21.19
CA HIS A 341 -1.30 -4.90 -22.53
C HIS A 341 -1.40 -3.70 -23.48
N GLN A 342 -1.93 -2.58 -23.00
CA GLN A 342 -2.06 -1.37 -23.82
C GLN A 342 -0.73 -0.70 -24.14
N THR A 343 0.25 -0.78 -23.23
CA THR A 343 1.55 -0.12 -23.39
C THR A 343 2.65 -1.04 -23.93
N LEU A 344 2.33 -2.26 -24.33
CA LEU A 344 3.34 -3.22 -24.79
C LEU A 344 4.07 -2.69 -26.03
N GLY A 345 5.38 -2.52 -25.93
CA GLY A 345 6.22 -2.01 -27.02
C GLY A 345 6.02 -0.52 -27.33
N GLN A 346 5.34 0.22 -26.46
CA GLN A 346 5.14 1.67 -26.59
C GLN A 346 5.68 2.39 -25.36
N THR A 347 6.68 3.24 -25.55
CA THR A 347 7.16 4.18 -24.54
C THR A 347 6.32 5.46 -24.61
N GLY A 348 6.14 6.12 -23.46
CA GLY A 348 5.48 7.42 -23.37
C GLY A 348 4.03 7.34 -22.95
N THR A 349 3.60 6.27 -22.28
CA THR A 349 2.23 6.16 -21.75
C THR A 349 2.22 6.19 -20.23
N ILE A 350 1.33 7.01 -19.67
CA ILE A 350 1.17 7.16 -18.22
C ILE A 350 -0.30 7.15 -17.82
N ALA A 351 -0.59 6.65 -16.63
CA ALA A 351 -1.88 6.82 -15.99
C ALA A 351 -1.71 7.05 -14.49
N LEU A 352 -2.32 8.12 -13.97
CA LEU A 352 -2.42 8.38 -12.55
C LEU A 352 -3.84 8.10 -12.09
N VAL A 353 -4.03 7.07 -11.26
CA VAL A 353 -5.34 6.58 -10.85
C VAL A 353 -5.49 6.64 -9.33
N GLY A 354 -6.52 7.31 -8.85
CA GLY A 354 -6.85 7.41 -7.42
C GLY A 354 -7.90 8.48 -7.15
N SER A 355 -8.02 8.88 -5.90
CA SER A 355 -8.97 9.90 -5.49
C SER A 355 -8.78 11.21 -6.26
N ARG A 356 -9.88 11.79 -6.77
CA ARG A 356 -9.93 13.12 -7.39
C ARG A 356 -9.90 14.27 -6.38
N GLN A 357 -9.77 13.96 -5.09
CA GLN A 357 -9.74 14.97 -4.06
C GLN A 357 -8.46 15.80 -4.14
N ASP A 358 -8.57 17.09 -3.83
CA ASP A 358 -7.41 17.97 -3.72
C ASP A 358 -6.62 17.60 -2.46
N LEU A 359 -5.53 16.85 -2.65
CA LEU A 359 -4.66 16.40 -1.57
C LEU A 359 -4.07 17.58 -0.77
N SER A 360 -3.86 18.73 -1.41
CA SER A 360 -3.37 19.94 -0.76
C SER A 360 -4.41 20.50 0.21
N LEU A 361 -5.68 20.51 -0.19
CA LEU A 361 -6.79 20.90 0.67
C LEU A 361 -6.91 19.97 1.88
N ILE A 362 -6.78 18.65 1.68
CA ILE A 362 -6.84 17.69 2.79
C ILE A 362 -5.67 17.90 3.76
N CYS A 363 -4.45 18.02 3.24
CA CYS A 363 -3.26 18.32 4.04
C CYS A 363 -3.43 19.62 4.84
N SER A 364 -4.00 20.66 4.24
CA SER A 364 -4.25 21.95 4.89
C SER A 364 -5.23 21.81 6.05
N LYS A 365 -6.34 21.09 5.85
CA LYS A 365 -7.32 20.82 6.92
C LYS A 365 -6.72 19.95 8.03
N LEU A 366 -5.88 18.97 7.70
CA LEU A 366 -5.22 18.11 8.69
C LEU A 366 -4.26 18.92 9.54
N LEU A 367 -3.52 19.85 8.92
CA LEU A 367 -2.64 20.78 9.61
C LEU A 367 -3.41 21.72 10.54
N GLU A 368 -4.57 22.23 10.11
CA GLU A 368 -5.46 23.05 10.94
C GLU A 368 -5.94 22.27 12.18
N LEU A 369 -6.49 21.06 11.99
CA LEU A 369 -6.91 20.20 13.11
C LEU A 369 -5.75 19.87 14.05
N ASN A 370 -4.56 19.61 13.52
CA ASN A 370 -3.36 19.37 14.30
C ASN A 370 -2.98 20.61 15.15
N GLY A 371 -3.13 21.81 14.59
CA GLY A 371 -3.00 23.09 15.30
C GLY A 371 -4.01 23.25 16.44
N GLU A 372 -5.29 22.96 16.19
CA GLU A 372 -6.34 22.98 17.22
C GLU A 372 -6.02 22.04 18.38
N ILE A 373 -5.62 20.80 18.08
CA ILE A 373 -5.24 19.78 19.06
C ILE A 373 -4.07 20.28 19.91
N ARG A 374 -3.01 20.82 19.28
CA ARG A 374 -1.86 21.38 19.99
C ARG A 374 -2.28 22.47 20.97
N ASP A 375 -3.18 23.35 20.56
CA ASP A 375 -3.65 24.45 21.39
C ASP A 375 -4.57 23.98 22.52
N MET A 376 -5.32 22.89 22.33
CA MET A 376 -6.05 22.22 23.41
C MET A 376 -5.10 21.60 24.45
N ILE A 377 -4.05 20.89 24.00
CA ILE A 377 -3.01 20.33 24.88
C ILE A 377 -2.33 21.44 25.68
N ARG A 378 -1.89 22.51 25.02
CA ARG A 378 -1.26 23.66 25.67
C ARG A 378 -2.16 24.29 26.74
N ARG A 379 -3.44 24.47 26.44
CA ARG A 379 -4.41 25.00 27.41
C ARG A 379 -4.60 24.05 28.59
N ALA A 380 -4.72 22.75 28.34
CA ALA A 380 -4.82 21.75 29.40
C ALA A 380 -3.58 21.72 30.32
N GLN A 381 -2.38 21.96 29.77
CA GLN A 381 -1.16 22.19 30.56
C GLN A 381 -1.25 23.49 31.37
N GLY A 382 -1.65 24.60 30.75
CA GLY A 382 -1.68 25.93 31.38
C GLY A 382 -2.70 26.10 32.51
N TYR A 383 -3.91 25.52 32.39
CA TYR A 383 -4.91 25.53 33.47
C TYR A 383 -4.40 24.87 34.76
N ARG A 384 -3.45 23.94 34.64
CA ARG A 384 -2.87 23.24 35.79
C ARG A 384 -1.81 24.07 36.49
N VAL A 385 -0.95 24.77 35.74
CA VAL A 385 0.05 25.68 36.32
C VAL A 385 -0.62 26.72 37.22
N VAL A 386 -1.77 27.26 36.82
CA VAL A 386 -2.52 28.25 37.62
C VAL A 386 -3.08 27.65 38.92
N ASN A 387 -3.51 26.38 38.90
CA ASN A 387 -4.01 25.70 40.10
C ASN A 387 -2.90 25.32 41.10
N THR A 388 -1.65 25.16 40.65
CA THR A 388 -0.51 24.91 41.54
C THR A 388 0.01 26.16 42.25
N TYR A 389 -0.36 27.36 41.79
CA TYR A 389 0.10 28.65 42.36
C TYR A 389 -0.95 29.41 43.16
N LEU A 390 -2.16 28.87 43.34
CA LEU A 390 -3.14 29.42 44.28
C LEU A 390 -2.74 28.99 45.71
N PRO A 391 -2.34 29.91 46.61
CA PRO A 391 -2.09 29.55 48.00
C PRO A 391 -3.43 29.20 48.67
N ASP A 392 -3.43 28.10 49.43
CA ASP A 392 -4.54 27.74 50.32
C ASP A 392 -4.95 28.96 51.16
N SER A 393 -6.10 29.55 50.83
CA SER A 393 -6.67 30.68 51.58
C SER A 393 -7.40 30.22 52.85
N SER A 394 -7.13 29.01 53.34
CA SER A 394 -7.73 28.44 54.55
C SER A 394 -6.86 28.60 55.81
N ALA A 395 -6.00 29.63 55.87
CA ALA A 395 -5.44 30.11 57.13
C ALA A 395 -6.29 31.26 57.69
N SER A 396 -7.58 31.00 57.95
CA SER A 396 -8.43 31.93 58.69
C SER A 396 -8.50 31.50 60.16
N GLY A 397 -7.67 32.17 60.96
CA GLY A 397 -7.88 32.59 62.35
C GLY A 397 -8.64 31.68 63.33
N THR A 398 -7.91 31.17 64.31
CA THR A 398 -8.38 31.11 65.70
C THR A 398 -7.20 31.27 66.64
N SER A 399 -7.01 32.48 67.15
CA SER A 399 -6.39 32.73 68.45
C SER A 399 -7.36 33.64 69.19
N LEU A 400 -7.98 33.09 70.24
CA LEU A 400 -8.26 33.73 71.52
C LEU A 400 -8.58 32.64 72.54
#